data_AF-A0AAW0XWJ7-F1
#
_entry.id   AF-A0AAW0XWJ7-F1
#
_cell.length_a   1.000
_cell.length_b   1.000
_cell.length_c   1.000
_cell.angle_alpha   90.00
_cell.angle_beta   90.00
_cell.angle_gamma   90.00
#
_symmetry.space_group_name_H-M   'P 1'
#
loop_
_entity.id
_entity.type
_entity.pdbx_description
1 polymer ?
#
loop_
_entity_poly.entity_id
_entity_poly.type
_entity_poly.pdbx_seq_one_letter_code
_entity_poly.pdbx_strand_id
1 'polypeptide(L)'
;VVDINSTSLVTPRLASLPSCLHQEPDACTPSSCLNGGRCSGFPTDHRCVCPGGSWGARCKVLARTFRGDGWAWVRPLPSCFPTTISLRLLTRRPHALLLYSGPMAPILRRPDDPPTPMLALQVWRGRPQLLLEGGAEALKLEVNSTVNDGDWHTIHLHLHSHGATLMLDLCGSQRNDHNLVDDPHCLARGSWTNPDQVWMYFGSDPVQVGGLAHTPPSPAHHGWREAPTPRPLDGCVSHLTFNSQLASSWWTWGSYPTAGTLPPAATRRMRGVWVAVDTVGGAWAAWDTRSVSVTQGGRVQGATLPPSPPLS
;
A
#
# COMPACT_ATOMS: atom_id res chain seq x y z
N VAL A 1 -34.91 26.46 24.13
CA VAL A 1 -33.80 27.23 24.72
C VAL A 1 -32.80 26.21 25.24
N VAL A 2 -31.69 26.02 24.54
CA VAL A 2 -30.62 25.10 24.94
C VAL A 2 -29.54 25.97 25.58
N ASP A 3 -29.25 25.70 26.84
CA ASP A 3 -28.35 26.49 27.66
C ASP A 3 -26.89 26.18 27.29
N ILE A 4 -26.08 27.23 27.06
CA ILE A 4 -24.69 27.14 26.57
C ILE A 4 -23.72 26.85 27.73
N ASN A 5 -24.22 26.77 28.97
CA ASN A 5 -23.37 26.68 30.16
C ASN A 5 -23.24 25.28 30.77
N SER A 6 -23.81 24.24 30.16
CA SER A 6 -23.63 22.85 30.62
C SER A 6 -22.87 22.03 29.57
N THR A 7 -21.57 21.83 29.79
CA THR A 7 -20.81 20.81 29.07
C THR A 7 -21.20 19.43 29.61
N SER A 8 -21.96 18.65 28.84
CA SER A 8 -22.19 17.24 29.17
C SER A 8 -21.02 16.40 28.68
N LEU A 9 -20.12 16.02 29.59
CA LEU A 9 -19.07 15.03 29.31
C LEU A 9 -19.69 13.63 29.31
N VAL A 10 -19.97 13.11 28.11
CA VAL A 10 -20.28 11.68 27.94
C VAL A 10 -18.95 10.94 27.83
N THR A 11 -18.48 10.37 28.93
CA THR A 11 -17.39 9.39 28.90
C THR A 11 -17.98 8.02 28.54
N PRO A 12 -17.67 7.44 27.36
CA PRO A 12 -17.98 6.04 27.13
C PRO A 12 -17.19 5.22 28.16
N ARG A 13 -17.88 4.53 29.06
CA ARG A 13 -17.25 3.49 29.87
C ARG A 13 -16.88 2.34 28.95
N LEU A 14 -15.64 2.35 28.47
CA LEU A 14 -15.05 1.17 27.86
C LEU A 14 -14.79 0.17 28.99
N ALA A 15 -15.78 -0.67 29.28
CA ALA A 15 -15.55 -1.85 30.09
C ALA A 15 -14.70 -2.80 29.23
N SER A 16 -13.38 -2.76 29.39
CA SER A 16 -12.52 -3.82 28.88
C SER A 16 -12.83 -5.07 29.70
N LEU A 17 -13.79 -5.88 29.25
CA LEU A 17 -13.86 -7.25 29.71
C LEU A 17 -12.52 -7.91 29.35
N PRO A 18 -11.73 -8.40 30.32
CA PRO A 18 -10.49 -9.10 30.05
C PRO A 18 -10.84 -10.50 29.55
N SER A 19 -11.39 -10.61 28.35
CA SER A 19 -11.72 -11.90 27.75
C SER A 19 -11.95 -11.76 26.24
N CYS A 20 -10.87 -11.39 25.56
CA CYS A 20 -10.50 -12.08 24.32
C CYS A 20 -9.10 -12.68 24.48
N LEU A 21 -8.82 -13.28 25.65
CA LEU A 21 -7.71 -14.20 25.78
C LEU A 21 -8.13 -15.49 25.07
N HIS A 22 -7.95 -15.53 23.76
CA HIS A 22 -7.80 -16.83 23.12
C HIS A 22 -6.49 -17.38 23.69
N GLN A 23 -6.62 -18.27 24.66
CA GLN A 23 -5.51 -18.93 25.33
C GLN A 23 -4.91 -19.89 24.30
N GLU A 24 -4.07 -19.36 23.41
CA GLU A 24 -3.31 -20.21 22.51
C GLU A 24 -2.29 -20.99 23.35
N PRO A 25 -2.08 -22.28 23.06
CA PRO A 25 -1.11 -23.06 23.80
C PRO A 25 0.27 -22.41 23.68
N ASP A 26 0.95 -22.21 24.80
CA ASP A 26 2.33 -21.67 24.82
C ASP A 26 3.33 -22.64 24.12
N ALA A 27 2.91 -23.88 23.87
CA ALA A 27 3.69 -24.93 23.24
C ALA A 27 3.17 -25.31 21.85
N CYS A 28 4.10 -25.74 20.99
CA CYS A 28 3.78 -26.27 19.67
C CYS A 28 2.90 -27.53 19.76
N THR A 29 1.68 -27.41 19.26
CA THR A 29 0.78 -28.54 18.99
C THR A 29 0.66 -28.79 17.49
N PRO A 30 0.19 -29.98 17.05
CA PRO A 30 -0.02 -30.28 15.63
C PRO A 30 -0.94 -29.30 14.89
N SER A 31 -1.76 -28.52 15.62
CA SER A 31 -2.68 -27.54 15.04
C SER A 31 -2.21 -26.08 15.19
N SER A 32 -1.05 -25.85 15.80
CA SER A 32 -0.54 -24.48 16.06
C SER A 32 -0.28 -23.73 14.75
N CYS A 33 0.38 -24.39 13.79
CA CYS A 33 0.62 -23.85 12.46
C CYS A 33 -0.20 -24.60 11.41
N LEU A 34 -0.92 -23.87 10.57
CA LEU A 34 -1.74 -24.42 9.48
C LEU A 34 -0.96 -24.43 8.17
N ASN A 35 -1.53 -25.04 7.13
CA ASN A 35 -1.01 -25.01 5.75
C ASN A 35 0.47 -25.41 5.63
N GLY A 36 0.93 -26.39 6.42
CA GLY A 36 2.30 -26.88 6.40
C GLY A 36 3.31 -25.99 7.13
N GLY A 37 2.85 -25.01 7.91
CA GLY A 37 3.71 -24.17 8.76
C GLY A 37 4.51 -24.99 9.78
N ARG A 38 5.79 -24.67 9.94
CA ARG A 38 6.65 -25.26 10.98
C ARG A 38 6.56 -24.44 12.25
N CYS A 39 6.19 -25.08 13.36
CA CYS A 39 6.15 -24.46 14.66
C CYS A 39 7.53 -24.45 15.32
N SER A 40 7.96 -23.30 15.84
CA SER A 40 9.12 -23.15 16.71
C SER A 40 8.64 -22.64 18.07
N GLY A 41 8.77 -23.46 19.11
CA GLY A 41 8.40 -23.10 20.48
C GLY A 41 9.50 -22.28 21.16
N PHE A 42 9.10 -21.22 21.84
CA PHE A 42 9.87 -20.44 22.80
C PHE A 42 9.30 -20.70 24.22
N PRO A 43 10.00 -20.33 25.31
CA PRO A 43 9.58 -20.65 26.67
C PRO A 43 8.20 -20.07 27.09
N THR A 44 7.68 -19.09 26.36
CA THR A 44 6.44 -18.36 26.68
C THR A 44 5.55 -18.09 25.47
N ASP A 45 5.93 -18.57 24.28
CA ASP A 45 5.21 -18.31 23.03
C ASP A 45 5.63 -19.32 21.95
N HIS A 46 4.85 -19.47 20.89
CA HIS A 46 5.22 -20.25 19.72
C HIS A 46 5.12 -19.40 18.46
N ARG A 47 6.08 -19.57 17.55
CA ARG A 47 6.09 -18.87 16.26
C ARG A 47 5.96 -19.86 15.13
N CYS A 48 5.12 -19.54 14.15
CA CYS A 48 5.02 -20.31 12.92
C CYS A 48 5.95 -19.75 11.84
N VAL A 49 6.74 -20.63 11.24
CA VAL A 49 7.44 -20.40 9.98
C VAL A 49 6.56 -20.95 8.86
N CYS A 50 5.96 -20.06 8.09
CA CYS A 50 5.02 -20.44 7.05
C CYS A 50 5.74 -20.79 5.74
N PRO A 51 5.43 -21.93 5.09
CA PRO A 51 5.89 -22.21 3.74
C PRO A 51 5.27 -21.21 2.76
N GLY A 52 5.97 -20.95 1.65
CA GLY A 52 5.85 -19.76 0.79
C GLY A 52 4.48 -19.41 0.18
N GLY A 53 3.42 -20.18 0.45
CA GLY A 53 2.05 -19.87 0.04
C GLY A 53 1.07 -19.53 1.16
N SER A 54 1.54 -19.45 2.41
CA SER A 54 0.69 -19.17 3.56
C SER A 54 1.34 -18.15 4.50
N TRP A 55 0.53 -17.39 5.25
CA TRP A 55 1.03 -16.39 6.19
C TRP A 55 0.04 -16.08 7.33
N GLY A 56 0.45 -15.17 8.21
CA GLY A 56 -0.20 -14.86 9.48
C GLY A 56 0.38 -15.68 10.63
N ALA A 57 0.01 -15.34 11.88
CA ALA A 57 0.56 -15.96 13.09
C ALA A 57 0.52 -17.51 13.06
N ARG A 58 -0.50 -18.07 12.42
CA ARG A 58 -0.73 -19.52 12.29
C ARG A 58 -0.71 -20.02 10.85
N CYS A 59 -0.14 -19.26 9.92
CA CYS A 59 -0.12 -19.62 8.50
C CYS A 59 -1.51 -19.89 7.89
N LYS A 60 -2.57 -19.29 8.44
CA LYS A 60 -3.96 -19.50 7.98
C LYS A 60 -4.28 -18.80 6.67
N VAL A 61 -3.61 -17.68 6.41
CA VAL A 61 -3.97 -16.78 5.32
C VAL A 61 -3.25 -17.23 4.05
N LEU A 62 -4.02 -17.56 3.01
CA LEU A 62 -3.51 -18.00 1.70
C LEU A 62 -3.70 -16.93 0.61
N ALA A 63 -4.64 -16.01 0.83
CA ALA A 63 -5.00 -14.90 -0.06
C ALA A 63 -5.60 -13.74 0.76
N ARG A 64 -5.46 -12.51 0.28
CA ARG A 64 -6.26 -11.36 0.72
C ARG A 64 -7.35 -11.09 -0.30
N THR A 65 -8.58 -10.99 0.17
CA THR A 65 -9.75 -10.66 -0.67
C THR A 65 -10.10 -9.19 -0.50
N PHE A 66 -10.30 -8.51 -1.62
CA PHE A 66 -10.78 -7.15 -1.72
C PHE A 66 -12.16 -7.16 -2.38
N ARG A 67 -13.08 -6.31 -1.90
CA ARG A 67 -14.50 -6.30 -2.35
C ARG A 67 -14.86 -5.04 -3.16
N GLY A 68 -13.87 -4.37 -3.75
CA GLY A 68 -14.06 -3.15 -4.52
C GLY A 68 -14.06 -1.85 -3.72
N ASP A 69 -13.83 -1.91 -2.39
CA ASP A 69 -13.76 -0.75 -1.49
C ASP A 69 -12.60 -0.83 -0.46
N GLY A 70 -11.77 -1.87 -0.56
CA GLY A 70 -10.69 -2.15 0.38
C GLY A 70 -9.32 -1.75 -0.16
N TRP A 71 -8.39 -1.53 0.77
CA TRP A 71 -6.97 -1.32 0.50
C TRP A 71 -6.15 -1.92 1.64
N ALA A 72 -4.86 -2.13 1.42
CA ALA A 72 -3.93 -2.61 2.43
C ALA A 72 -2.56 -1.97 2.24
N TRP A 73 -1.84 -1.68 3.32
CA TRP A 73 -0.46 -1.22 3.28
C TRP A 73 0.51 -2.39 3.45
N VAL A 74 1.57 -2.39 2.67
CA VAL A 74 2.72 -3.28 2.86
C VAL A 74 3.99 -2.44 2.95
N ARG A 75 5.12 -3.09 3.22
CA ARG A 75 6.41 -2.40 3.28
C ARG A 75 6.65 -1.54 2.04
N PRO A 76 7.43 -0.46 2.15
CA PRO A 76 7.91 0.29 1.01
C PRO A 76 8.61 -0.62 -0.01
N LEU A 77 8.62 -0.20 -1.28
CA LEU A 77 9.40 -0.89 -2.29
C LEU A 77 10.89 -0.81 -1.95
N PRO A 78 11.69 -1.82 -2.33
CA PRO A 78 13.14 -1.71 -2.26
C PRO A 78 13.60 -0.48 -3.06
N SER A 79 14.54 0.28 -2.50
CA SER A 79 15.02 1.54 -3.08
C SER A 79 16.05 1.35 -4.21
N CYS A 80 16.50 0.12 -4.46
CA CYS A 80 17.62 -0.17 -5.35
C CYS A 80 17.23 -1.12 -6.48
N PHE A 81 17.82 -0.92 -7.66
CA PHE A 81 17.73 -1.88 -8.77
C PHE A 81 18.78 -3.00 -8.65
N PRO A 82 18.50 -4.20 -9.21
CA PRO A 82 17.20 -4.61 -9.75
C PRO A 82 16.19 -4.87 -8.63
N THR A 83 14.93 -4.52 -8.88
CA THR A 83 13.82 -4.83 -7.97
C THR A 83 12.84 -5.76 -8.67
N THR A 84 12.50 -6.86 -8.02
CA THR A 84 11.49 -7.81 -8.51
C THR A 84 10.26 -7.75 -7.62
N ILE A 85 9.09 -7.68 -8.24
CA ILE A 85 7.80 -7.69 -7.58
C ILE A 85 6.98 -8.81 -8.21
N SER A 86 6.43 -9.71 -7.41
CA SER A 86 5.52 -10.74 -7.93
C SER A 86 4.29 -10.86 -7.06
N LEU A 87 3.15 -11.16 -7.68
CA LEU A 87 1.90 -11.47 -6.98
C LEU A 87 1.04 -12.41 -7.82
N ARG A 88 0.13 -13.10 -7.15
CA ARG A 88 -0.95 -13.84 -7.81
C ARG A 88 -2.27 -13.08 -7.68
N LEU A 89 -2.98 -12.95 -8.78
CA LEU A 89 -4.23 -12.23 -8.92
C LEU A 89 -5.36 -13.20 -9.31
N LEU A 90 -6.52 -13.00 -8.73
CA LEU A 90 -7.78 -13.55 -9.21
C LEU A 90 -8.83 -12.44 -9.22
N THR A 91 -9.40 -12.12 -10.38
CA THR A 91 -10.46 -11.12 -10.49
C THR A 91 -11.34 -11.39 -11.72
N ARG A 92 -12.56 -10.85 -11.72
CA ARG A 92 -13.40 -10.77 -12.94
C ARG A 92 -13.59 -9.34 -13.43
N ARG A 93 -12.98 -8.35 -12.75
CA ARG A 93 -13.11 -6.94 -13.11
C ARG A 93 -12.15 -6.60 -14.25
N PRO A 94 -12.61 -5.89 -15.31
CA PRO A 94 -11.73 -5.45 -16.39
C PRO A 94 -10.86 -4.25 -16.01
N HIS A 95 -11.16 -3.59 -14.89
CA HIS A 95 -10.39 -2.47 -14.36
C HIS A 95 -10.22 -2.61 -12.84
N ALA A 96 -8.99 -2.67 -12.35
CA ALA A 96 -8.70 -2.80 -10.93
C ALA A 96 -7.26 -2.32 -10.62
N LEU A 97 -7.09 -1.52 -9.57
CA LEU A 97 -5.78 -1.14 -9.06
C LEU A 97 -5.24 -2.25 -8.15
N LEU A 98 -4.06 -2.78 -8.47
CA LEU A 98 -3.45 -3.89 -7.73
C LEU A 98 -2.41 -3.40 -6.74
N LEU A 99 -1.45 -2.60 -7.20
CA LEU A 99 -0.40 -1.99 -6.39
C LEU A 99 -0.28 -0.51 -6.74
N TYR A 100 -0.08 0.32 -5.73
CA TYR A 100 0.25 1.74 -5.89
C TYR A 100 1.36 2.12 -4.91
N SER A 101 2.44 2.69 -5.44
CA SER A 101 3.51 3.32 -4.69
C SER A 101 3.71 4.72 -5.24
N GLY A 102 3.46 5.73 -4.43
CA GLY A 102 3.43 7.12 -4.88
C GLY A 102 2.88 8.04 -3.81
N PRO A 103 2.72 9.33 -4.14
CA PRO A 103 2.30 10.34 -3.17
C PRO A 103 0.94 10.01 -2.56
N MET A 104 0.84 10.12 -1.23
CA MET A 104 -0.39 9.89 -0.47
C MET A 104 -1.13 11.19 -0.12
N ALA A 105 -0.48 12.33 -0.34
CA ALA A 105 -1.01 13.65 -0.10
C ALA A 105 -0.78 14.52 -1.34
N PRO A 106 -1.60 15.57 -1.53
CA PRO A 106 -1.33 16.57 -2.54
C PRO A 106 0.06 17.18 -2.34
N ILE A 107 0.85 17.24 -3.41
CA ILE A 107 2.15 17.92 -3.41
C ILE A 107 1.98 19.25 -4.12
N LEU A 108 2.47 20.33 -3.51
CA LEU A 108 2.58 21.63 -4.19
C LEU A 108 3.80 21.59 -5.12
N ARG A 109 3.58 21.07 -6.33
CA ARG A 109 4.60 21.02 -7.38
C ARG A 109 4.71 22.37 -8.09
N ARG A 110 5.92 22.85 -8.33
CA ARG A 110 6.18 23.99 -9.21
C ARG A 110 6.16 23.53 -10.68
N PRO A 111 5.88 24.42 -11.64
CA PRO A 111 5.85 24.05 -13.06
C PRO A 111 7.14 23.35 -13.53
N ASP A 112 8.29 23.82 -13.04
CA ASP A 112 9.62 23.35 -13.44
C ASP A 112 10.13 22.12 -12.67
N ASP A 113 9.43 21.69 -11.62
CA ASP A 113 9.83 20.49 -10.89
C ASP A 113 9.70 19.26 -11.80
N PRO A 114 10.44 18.16 -11.57
CA PRO A 114 10.18 16.90 -12.26
C PRO A 114 8.82 16.29 -11.85
N PRO A 115 8.21 15.39 -12.65
CA PRO A 115 7.05 14.62 -12.21
C PRO A 115 7.34 13.84 -10.92
N THR A 116 6.36 13.76 -10.02
CA THR A 116 6.55 13.02 -8.76
C THR A 116 6.59 11.52 -9.03
N PRO A 117 7.46 10.73 -8.38
CA PRO A 117 7.52 9.29 -8.62
C PRO A 117 6.20 8.56 -8.35
N MET A 118 5.80 7.67 -9.25
CA MET A 118 4.65 6.79 -9.09
C MET A 118 4.90 5.45 -9.78
N LEU A 119 4.55 4.36 -9.11
CA LEU A 119 4.36 3.04 -9.70
C LEU A 119 2.93 2.61 -9.45
N ALA A 120 2.21 2.30 -10.52
CA ALA A 120 0.89 1.69 -10.46
C ALA A 120 0.87 0.41 -11.30
N LEU A 121 0.61 -0.72 -10.64
CA LEU A 121 0.28 -1.98 -11.29
C LEU A 121 -1.23 -2.15 -11.25
N GLN A 122 -1.84 -2.32 -12.42
CA GLN A 122 -3.29 -2.37 -12.55
C GLN A 122 -3.74 -3.38 -13.61
N VAL A 123 -5.01 -3.77 -13.52
CA VAL A 123 -5.74 -4.37 -14.64
C VAL A 123 -6.42 -3.25 -15.41
N TRP A 124 -6.20 -3.18 -16.72
CA TRP A 124 -6.82 -2.23 -17.62
C TRP A 124 -7.39 -2.94 -18.84
N ARG A 125 -8.70 -2.80 -19.06
CA ARG A 125 -9.44 -3.51 -20.12
C ARG A 125 -9.17 -5.03 -20.10
N GLY A 126 -9.09 -5.59 -18.90
CA GLY A 126 -8.85 -7.01 -18.67
C GLY A 126 -7.39 -7.44 -18.70
N ARG A 127 -6.45 -6.54 -19.03
CA ARG A 127 -5.03 -6.89 -19.21
C ARG A 127 -4.13 -6.27 -18.12
N PRO A 128 -3.02 -6.93 -17.73
CA PRO A 128 -2.04 -6.34 -16.83
C PRO A 128 -1.37 -5.13 -17.46
N GLN A 129 -1.31 -4.03 -16.72
CA GLN A 129 -0.69 -2.79 -17.14
C GLN A 129 0.13 -2.18 -16.00
N LEU A 130 1.34 -1.74 -16.34
CA LEU A 130 2.24 -1.01 -15.47
C LEU A 130 2.32 0.44 -15.93
N LEU A 131 2.17 1.37 -14.99
CA LEU A 131 2.47 2.79 -15.17
C LEU A 131 3.63 3.16 -14.23
N LEU A 132 4.69 3.73 -14.80
CA LEU A 132 5.82 4.30 -14.09
C LEU A 132 5.94 5.77 -14.47
N GLU A 133 5.86 6.65 -13.49
CA GLU A 133 6.08 8.09 -13.64
C GLU A 133 7.18 8.53 -12.66
N GLY A 134 7.87 9.64 -12.94
CA GLY A 134 8.90 10.19 -12.05
C GLY A 134 9.79 11.22 -12.75
N GLY A 135 10.94 11.53 -12.15
CA GLY A 135 11.92 12.44 -12.76
C GLY A 135 12.61 11.88 -14.01
N ALA A 136 12.53 10.56 -14.21
CA ALA A 136 12.88 9.90 -15.45
C ALA A 136 11.78 10.06 -16.52
N GLU A 137 11.97 9.42 -17.67
CA GLU A 137 10.89 9.27 -18.65
C GLU A 137 9.77 8.34 -18.13
N ALA A 138 8.52 8.75 -18.34
CA ALA A 138 7.36 7.93 -18.03
C ALA A 138 7.33 6.66 -18.91
N LEU A 139 7.13 5.50 -18.27
CA LEU A 139 7.09 4.20 -18.94
C LEU A 139 5.75 3.50 -18.70
N LYS A 140 5.12 3.04 -19.77
CA LYS A 140 3.87 2.27 -19.75
C LYS A 140 4.06 0.93 -20.43
N LEU A 141 3.76 -0.16 -19.72
CA LEU A 141 3.81 -1.52 -20.26
C LEU A 141 2.44 -2.17 -20.14
N GLU A 142 2.03 -2.92 -21.17
CA GLU A 142 0.78 -3.69 -21.16
C GLU A 142 1.04 -5.05 -21.82
N VAL A 143 0.63 -6.13 -21.16
CA VAL A 143 0.74 -7.49 -21.69
C VAL A 143 -0.52 -7.83 -22.48
N ASN A 144 -0.39 -8.46 -23.65
CA ASN A 144 -1.52 -8.75 -24.54
C ASN A 144 -2.24 -10.07 -24.20
N SER A 145 -2.52 -10.28 -22.91
CA SER A 145 -3.33 -11.40 -22.39
C SER A 145 -4.23 -10.93 -21.28
N THR A 146 -5.43 -11.51 -21.20
CA THR A 146 -6.43 -11.16 -20.20
C THR A 146 -6.20 -11.90 -18.89
N VAL A 147 -6.55 -11.27 -17.76
CA VAL A 147 -6.43 -11.82 -16.40
C VAL A 147 -7.73 -11.71 -15.59
N ASN A 148 -8.83 -11.36 -16.26
CA ASN A 148 -10.13 -11.09 -15.66
C ASN A 148 -11.16 -12.21 -15.92
N ASP A 149 -10.70 -13.44 -16.09
CA ASP A 149 -11.50 -14.66 -16.32
C ASP A 149 -12.01 -15.30 -15.01
N GLY A 150 -11.45 -14.91 -13.86
CA GLY A 150 -11.79 -15.46 -12.55
C GLY A 150 -10.88 -16.60 -12.10
N ASP A 151 -9.83 -16.89 -12.86
CA ASP A 151 -8.78 -17.83 -12.49
C ASP A 151 -7.56 -17.13 -11.89
N TRP A 152 -6.60 -17.92 -11.39
CA TRP A 152 -5.38 -17.40 -10.78
C TRP A 152 -4.32 -17.15 -11.84
N HIS A 153 -3.87 -15.91 -11.93
CA HIS A 153 -2.72 -15.50 -12.73
C HIS A 153 -1.57 -15.02 -11.86
N THR A 154 -0.34 -15.23 -12.31
CA THR A 154 0.88 -14.75 -11.67
C THR A 154 1.46 -13.61 -12.49
N ILE A 155 1.60 -12.44 -11.88
CA ILE A 155 2.19 -11.26 -12.49
C ILE A 155 3.58 -11.07 -11.89
N HIS A 156 4.58 -10.95 -12.76
CA HIS A 156 5.96 -10.65 -12.40
C HIS A 156 6.37 -9.30 -13.01
N LEU A 157 6.95 -8.45 -12.18
CA LEU A 157 7.48 -7.16 -12.55
C LEU A 157 8.97 -7.13 -12.19
N HIS A 158 9.81 -6.85 -13.17
CA HIS A 158 11.25 -6.67 -13.00
C HIS A 158 11.61 -5.25 -13.38
N LEU A 159 12.04 -4.47 -12.39
CA LEU A 159 12.56 -3.12 -12.59
C LEU A 159 14.09 -3.19 -12.62
N HIS A 160 14.70 -2.64 -13.67
CA HIS A 160 16.14 -2.53 -13.83
C HIS A 160 16.55 -1.06 -13.92
N SER A 161 17.85 -0.74 -13.96
CA SER A 161 18.34 0.64 -14.11
C SER A 161 18.09 1.25 -15.51
N HIS A 162 17.65 0.44 -16.47
CA HIS A 162 17.44 0.86 -17.86
C HIS A 162 15.99 0.66 -18.36
N GLY A 163 15.06 0.22 -17.53
CA GLY A 163 13.66 0.02 -17.89
C GLY A 163 12.90 -0.89 -16.93
N ALA A 164 11.81 -1.47 -17.46
CA ALA A 164 11.02 -2.47 -16.77
C ALA A 164 10.57 -3.59 -17.70
N THR A 165 10.30 -4.75 -17.10
CA THR A 165 9.69 -5.92 -17.73
C THR A 165 8.47 -6.36 -16.93
N LEU A 166 7.33 -6.49 -17.60
CA LEU A 166 6.08 -7.02 -17.05
C LEU A 166 5.80 -8.38 -17.72
N MET A 167 5.60 -9.42 -16.92
CA MET A 167 5.41 -10.80 -17.39
C MET A 167 4.21 -11.44 -16.71
N LEU A 168 3.44 -12.20 -17.48
CA LEU A 168 2.28 -12.97 -17.04
C LEU A 168 2.59 -14.47 -17.12
N ASP A 169 2.23 -15.23 -16.07
CA ASP A 169 2.19 -16.70 -16.04
C ASP A 169 3.43 -17.40 -16.62
N LEU A 170 4.63 -17.05 -16.12
CA LEU A 170 5.92 -17.66 -16.49
C LEU A 170 6.09 -17.87 -18.00
N CYS A 171 6.26 -16.78 -18.75
CA CYS A 171 6.70 -16.86 -20.14
C CYS A 171 8.03 -17.60 -20.27
N GLY A 172 8.09 -18.60 -21.14
CA GLY A 172 9.36 -19.21 -21.56
C GLY A 172 9.95 -20.31 -20.66
N SER A 173 9.23 -20.80 -19.64
CA SER A 173 9.74 -21.91 -18.80
C SER A 173 9.72 -23.30 -19.46
N GLN A 174 9.34 -23.40 -20.73
CA GLN A 174 9.45 -24.62 -21.55
C GLN A 174 9.91 -24.34 -22.98
N ARG A 175 11.13 -23.84 -23.17
CA ARG A 175 11.82 -24.08 -24.44
C ARG A 175 13.34 -24.01 -24.29
N ASN A 176 13.99 -25.16 -24.44
CA ASN A 176 15.38 -25.24 -24.85
C ASN A 176 15.46 -24.67 -26.27
N ASP A 177 15.69 -23.37 -26.42
CA ASP A 177 16.25 -22.83 -27.66
C ASP A 177 16.74 -21.40 -27.40
N HIS A 178 17.92 -21.10 -27.95
CA HIS A 178 18.70 -19.87 -27.79
C HIS A 178 18.04 -18.59 -28.34
N ASN A 179 16.72 -18.57 -28.57
CA ASN A 179 15.98 -17.41 -29.03
C ASN A 179 14.79 -17.15 -28.09
N LEU A 180 15.02 -16.26 -27.11
CA LEU A 180 13.96 -15.53 -26.41
C LEU A 180 13.22 -14.69 -27.44
N VAL A 181 12.26 -15.30 -28.14
CA VAL A 181 11.28 -14.55 -28.91
C VAL A 181 10.50 -13.72 -27.89
N ASP A 182 10.55 -12.39 -28.02
CA ASP A 182 9.66 -11.48 -27.30
C ASP A 182 8.23 -11.89 -27.66
N ASP A 183 7.58 -12.68 -26.81
CA ASP A 183 6.19 -13.06 -26.96
C ASP A 183 5.31 -11.96 -26.35
N PRO A 184 4.76 -11.04 -27.15
CA PRO A 184 3.95 -9.94 -26.63
C PRO A 184 2.66 -10.43 -25.96
N HIS A 185 2.28 -11.70 -26.14
CA HIS A 185 1.10 -12.25 -25.51
C HIS A 185 1.24 -12.30 -24.00
N CYS A 186 2.41 -12.64 -23.46
CA CYS A 186 2.59 -12.81 -22.03
C CYS A 186 3.70 -11.91 -21.43
N LEU A 187 4.45 -11.19 -22.28
CA LEU A 187 5.59 -10.38 -21.86
C LEU A 187 5.54 -8.99 -22.51
N ALA A 188 5.77 -7.95 -21.71
CA ALA A 188 5.96 -6.58 -22.17
C ALA A 188 7.23 -5.99 -21.56
N ARG A 189 8.05 -5.33 -22.38
CA ARG A 189 9.31 -4.71 -21.97
C ARG A 189 9.38 -3.29 -22.49
N GLY A 190 10.06 -2.43 -21.77
CA GLY A 190 10.36 -1.09 -22.25
C GLY A 190 11.53 -0.49 -21.48
N SER A 191 12.24 0.40 -22.16
CA SER A 191 13.48 1.00 -21.68
C SER A 191 13.36 2.52 -21.61
N TRP A 192 14.07 3.13 -20.67
CA TRP A 192 14.18 4.59 -20.62
C TRP A 192 15.19 5.07 -21.66
N THR A 193 14.89 6.21 -22.29
CA THR A 193 15.82 6.86 -23.23
C THR A 193 17.07 7.42 -22.55
N ASN A 194 16.96 7.83 -21.28
CA ASN A 194 18.07 8.36 -20.48
C ASN A 194 18.14 7.68 -19.10
N PRO A 195 18.90 6.58 -18.97
CA PRO A 195 18.98 5.81 -17.72
C PRO A 195 19.71 6.54 -16.58
N ASP A 196 20.55 7.52 -16.89
CA ASP A 196 21.36 8.24 -15.88
C ASP A 196 20.51 9.22 -15.04
N GLN A 197 19.26 9.50 -15.47
CA GLN A 197 18.29 10.33 -14.76
C GLN A 197 17.19 9.52 -14.06
N VAL A 198 17.37 8.20 -13.92
CA VAL A 198 16.36 7.34 -13.30
C VAL A 198 16.44 7.42 -11.78
N TRP A 199 15.85 8.47 -11.22
CA TRP A 199 15.65 8.61 -9.78
C TRP A 199 14.23 8.20 -9.42
N MET A 200 13.94 6.90 -9.53
CA MET A 200 12.72 6.32 -9.00
C MET A 200 12.86 6.14 -7.49
N TYR A 201 12.94 7.25 -6.76
CA TYR A 201 12.81 7.21 -5.31
C TYR A 201 11.34 6.95 -5.00
N PHE A 202 10.95 5.68 -5.04
CA PHE A 202 9.79 5.23 -4.27
C PHE A 202 10.15 5.55 -2.82
N GLY A 203 9.48 6.55 -2.24
CA GLY A 203 9.83 7.06 -0.91
C GLY A 203 9.74 5.97 0.14
N SER A 204 10.00 6.33 1.40
CA SER A 204 9.74 5.45 2.55
C SER A 204 8.26 5.15 2.79
N ASP A 205 7.38 5.60 1.89
CA ASP A 205 5.95 5.44 1.97
C ASP A 205 5.54 3.97 1.72
N PRO A 206 4.54 3.47 2.45
CA PRO A 206 4.09 2.10 2.29
C PRO A 206 3.43 1.89 0.93
N VAL A 207 3.59 0.70 0.35
CA VAL A 207 2.90 0.33 -0.88
C VAL A 207 1.45 -0.01 -0.56
N GLN A 208 0.52 0.51 -1.36
CA GLN A 208 -0.90 0.26 -1.23
C GLN A 208 -1.33 -0.87 -2.16
N VAL A 209 -2.09 -1.84 -1.65
CA VAL A 209 -2.54 -3.03 -2.37
C VAL A 209 -4.06 -3.05 -2.45
N GLY A 210 -4.58 -3.34 -3.64
CA GLY A 210 -6.01 -3.53 -3.91
C GLY A 210 -6.84 -2.24 -3.99
N GLY A 211 -6.28 -1.07 -3.70
CA GLY A 211 -6.98 0.21 -3.72
C GLY A 211 -6.13 1.31 -3.11
N LEU A 212 -6.73 2.49 -2.95
CA LEU A 212 -6.09 3.65 -2.32
C LEU A 212 -6.75 3.97 -0.98
N ALA A 213 -5.92 4.30 0.01
CA ALA A 213 -6.31 4.80 1.33
C ALA A 213 -6.70 6.28 1.33
N HIS A 214 -6.34 6.99 0.26
CA HIS A 214 -6.61 8.39 0.04
C HIS A 214 -7.41 8.58 -1.25
N THR A 215 -7.88 9.81 -1.47
CA THR A 215 -8.52 10.18 -2.73
C THR A 215 -7.55 10.00 -3.89
N PRO A 216 -8.01 9.50 -5.06
CA PRO A 216 -7.16 9.31 -6.23
C PRO A 216 -6.37 10.59 -6.59
N PRO A 217 -5.05 10.49 -6.73
CA PRO A 217 -4.20 11.62 -7.07
C PRO A 217 -4.48 12.12 -8.50
N SER A 218 -4.43 13.45 -8.69
CA SER A 218 -4.65 14.07 -10.00
C SER A 218 -3.34 14.16 -10.79
N PRO A 219 -3.29 13.71 -12.06
CA PRO A 219 -2.10 13.83 -12.89
C PRO A 219 -1.54 15.24 -12.98
N ALA A 220 -2.41 16.26 -13.05
CA ALA A 220 -2.01 17.66 -13.21
C ALA A 220 -1.20 18.19 -12.01
N HIS A 221 -1.51 17.73 -10.79
CA HIS A 221 -0.76 18.14 -9.59
C HIS A 221 0.60 17.45 -9.48
N HIS A 222 0.78 16.34 -10.17
CA HIS A 222 1.95 15.46 -10.06
C HIS A 222 2.83 15.45 -11.32
N GLY A 223 2.41 16.11 -12.39
CA GLY A 223 3.11 16.14 -13.67
C GLY A 223 3.07 14.81 -14.42
N TRP A 224 2.08 13.95 -14.16
CA TRP A 224 1.97 12.63 -14.78
C TRP A 224 1.30 12.69 -16.13
N ARG A 225 1.69 11.78 -17.04
CA ARG A 225 1.00 11.57 -18.32
C ARG A 225 -0.32 10.85 -18.12
N GLU A 226 -0.35 9.88 -17.20
CA GLU A 226 -1.53 9.05 -16.94
C GLU A 226 -1.74 8.80 -15.44
N ALA A 227 -2.98 8.90 -14.98
CA ALA A 227 -3.36 8.55 -13.61
C ALA A 227 -3.57 7.03 -13.47
N PRO A 228 -3.34 6.47 -12.26
CA PRO A 228 -3.77 5.11 -11.97
C PRO A 228 -5.30 5.02 -12.03
N THR A 229 -5.81 3.83 -12.33
CA THR A 229 -7.26 3.58 -12.29
C THR A 229 -7.79 3.86 -10.88
N PRO A 230 -8.88 4.63 -10.72
CA PRO A 230 -9.48 4.89 -9.42
C PRO A 230 -10.32 3.70 -8.92
N ARG A 231 -10.38 2.60 -9.67
CA ARG A 231 -11.19 1.41 -9.36
C ARG A 231 -10.42 0.50 -8.41
N PRO A 232 -10.88 0.32 -7.15
CA PRO A 232 -10.27 -0.67 -6.27
C PRO A 232 -10.52 -2.09 -6.78
N LEU A 233 -9.67 -3.01 -6.37
CA LEU A 233 -9.76 -4.42 -6.68
C LEU A 233 -11.00 -5.05 -6.03
N ASP A 234 -11.73 -5.79 -6.85
CA ASP A 234 -12.73 -6.77 -6.45
C ASP A 234 -12.20 -8.13 -6.92
N GLY A 235 -11.63 -8.89 -5.98
CA GLY A 235 -10.80 -10.05 -6.28
C GLY A 235 -9.87 -10.45 -5.14
N CYS A 236 -8.94 -11.35 -5.43
CA CYS A 236 -7.98 -11.87 -4.47
C CYS A 236 -6.54 -11.60 -4.92
N VAL A 237 -5.68 -11.26 -3.96
CA VAL A 237 -4.23 -11.19 -4.12
C VAL A 237 -3.58 -12.21 -3.21
N SER A 238 -2.62 -12.97 -3.71
CA SER A 238 -1.78 -13.85 -2.89
C SER A 238 -0.32 -13.78 -3.30
N HIS A 239 0.58 -14.30 -2.46
CA HIS A 239 2.01 -14.43 -2.77
C HIS A 239 2.67 -13.11 -3.22
N LEU A 240 2.26 -11.97 -2.66
CA LEU A 240 2.92 -10.70 -2.94
C LEU A 240 4.34 -10.72 -2.37
N THR A 241 5.35 -10.62 -3.23
CA THR A 241 6.75 -10.59 -2.84
C THR A 241 7.48 -9.40 -3.44
N PHE A 242 8.46 -8.88 -2.70
CA PHE A 242 9.46 -7.93 -3.18
C PHE A 242 10.84 -8.59 -3.02
N ASN A 243 11.61 -8.69 -4.09
CA ASN A 243 12.91 -9.37 -4.12
C ASN A 243 12.85 -10.78 -3.50
N SER A 244 11.85 -11.57 -3.91
CA SER A 244 11.53 -12.93 -3.39
C SER A 244 11.13 -13.01 -1.91
N GLN A 245 11.11 -11.89 -1.18
CA GLN A 245 10.64 -11.84 0.19
C GLN A 245 9.16 -11.49 0.20
N LEU A 246 8.35 -12.27 0.92
CA LEU A 246 6.94 -11.94 1.14
C LEU A 246 6.84 -10.50 1.67
N ALA A 247 5.96 -9.71 1.06
CA ALA A 247 5.64 -8.35 1.48
C ALA A 247 4.80 -8.33 2.77
N SER A 248 5.08 -9.25 3.70
CA SER A 248 4.49 -9.33 5.01
C SER A 248 5.29 -8.47 5.98
N SER A 249 4.79 -7.27 6.28
CA SER A 249 4.90 -6.74 7.63
C SER A 249 3.70 -5.88 7.94
N TRP A 250 2.79 -6.47 8.70
CA TRP A 250 2.05 -5.71 9.68
C TRP A 250 2.87 -5.91 10.96
N TRP A 251 3.77 -4.96 11.23
CA TRP A 251 4.62 -4.90 12.44
C TRP A 251 5.64 -6.04 12.60
N THR A 252 6.82 -5.89 12.00
CA THR A 252 8.05 -6.41 12.61
C THR A 252 8.87 -5.21 13.06
N TRP A 253 8.87 -4.95 14.36
CA TRP A 253 9.74 -3.97 15.01
C TRP A 253 11.20 -4.27 14.65
N GLY A 254 11.91 -3.23 14.22
CA GLY A 254 13.30 -3.29 13.80
C GLY A 254 13.73 -2.00 13.11
N SER A 255 13.77 -0.90 13.88
CA SER A 255 14.53 0.31 13.57
C SER A 255 14.03 1.18 12.40
N TYR A 256 12.98 1.99 12.62
CA TYR A 256 12.92 3.30 11.96
C TYR A 256 13.93 4.21 12.70
N PRO A 257 14.86 4.88 12.01
CA PRO A 257 15.51 6.05 12.58
C PRO A 257 14.43 7.11 12.79
N THR A 258 14.34 7.58 14.02
CA THR A 258 13.51 8.69 14.47
C THR A 258 13.62 9.90 13.53
N ALA A 259 12.49 10.33 12.95
CA ALA A 259 12.00 11.71 12.96
C ALA A 259 10.75 11.86 12.08
N GLY A 260 9.59 11.93 12.73
CA GLY A 260 8.51 12.87 12.39
C GLY A 260 7.90 12.86 10.99
N THR A 261 7.09 11.85 10.67
CA THR A 261 5.77 12.08 10.05
C THR A 261 4.92 10.82 10.18
N LEU A 262 3.85 10.86 10.98
CA LEU A 262 2.80 9.85 10.95
C LEU A 262 2.02 9.99 9.64
N PRO A 263 1.64 8.90 8.95
CA PRO A 263 0.76 9.01 7.80
C PRO A 263 -0.63 9.52 8.25
N PRO A 264 -1.32 10.36 7.45
CA PRO A 264 -2.61 10.91 7.83
C PRO A 264 -3.63 9.77 8.06
N ALA A 265 -4.36 9.87 9.17
CA ALA A 265 -5.36 8.89 9.59
C ALA A 265 -6.35 8.61 8.45
N ALA A 266 -6.45 7.34 8.04
CA ALA A 266 -7.46 6.90 7.09
C ALA A 266 -8.84 7.02 7.74
N THR A 267 -9.65 7.95 7.26
CA THR A 267 -11.02 8.13 7.74
C THR A 267 -11.96 7.18 7.00
N ARG A 268 -12.67 6.31 7.73
CA ARG A 268 -13.69 5.42 7.18
C ARG A 268 -15.08 5.99 7.48
N ARG A 269 -15.90 6.18 6.45
CA ARG A 269 -17.31 6.61 6.59
C ARG A 269 -18.17 5.42 7.03
N MET A 270 -18.67 5.43 8.27
CA MET A 270 -19.79 4.59 8.68
C MET A 270 -20.93 5.49 9.17
N ARG A 271 -22.12 5.36 8.55
CA ARG A 271 -23.39 5.96 9.01
C ARG A 271 -23.30 7.45 9.42
N GLY A 272 -22.64 8.28 8.62
CA GLY A 272 -22.65 9.73 8.78
C GLY A 272 -21.75 10.30 9.89
N VAL A 273 -20.90 9.47 10.51
CA VAL A 273 -19.92 9.90 11.51
C VAL A 273 -18.51 9.62 10.99
N TRP A 274 -17.63 10.63 11.08
CA TRP A 274 -16.21 10.48 10.80
C TRP A 274 -15.52 9.93 12.05
N VAL A 275 -14.88 8.77 11.94
CA VAL A 275 -14.08 8.18 13.03
C VAL A 275 -12.63 8.16 12.59
N ALA A 276 -11.77 8.91 13.31
CA ALA A 276 -10.33 8.74 13.26
C ALA A 276 -9.94 7.66 14.29
N VAL A 277 -9.12 6.69 13.88
CA VAL A 277 -8.58 5.66 14.77
C VAL A 277 -7.11 6.00 14.98
N ASP A 278 -6.78 6.49 16.18
CA ASP A 278 -5.40 6.64 16.63
C ASP A 278 -4.98 5.36 17.37
N THR A 279 -3.82 4.80 17.03
CA THR A 279 -3.33 3.53 17.61
C THR A 279 -2.33 3.73 18.75
N VAL A 280 -2.11 4.95 19.25
CA VAL A 280 -1.28 5.14 20.44
C VAL A 280 -1.97 6.05 21.46
N GLY A 281 -2.55 5.43 22.48
CA GLY A 281 -2.71 6.02 23.81
C GLY A 281 -3.43 7.37 23.92
N GLY A 282 -4.77 7.34 23.91
CA GLY A 282 -5.59 8.10 24.86
C GLY A 282 -5.72 9.62 24.68
N ALA A 283 -6.53 10.07 23.72
CA ALA A 283 -7.48 11.19 23.86
C ALA A 283 -8.43 11.22 22.65
N TRP A 284 -9.74 11.40 22.88
CA TRP A 284 -10.75 11.49 21.83
C TRP A 284 -11.31 12.91 21.76
N ALA A 285 -11.41 13.49 20.57
CA ALA A 285 -12.26 14.64 20.29
C ALA A 285 -13.16 14.32 19.09
N ALA A 286 -14.47 14.23 19.32
CA ALA A 286 -15.46 14.11 18.27
C ALA A 286 -16.00 15.51 17.93
N TRP A 287 -16.04 15.87 16.65
CA TRP A 287 -16.67 17.10 16.17
C TRP A 287 -17.84 16.73 15.24
N ASP A 288 -19.04 17.21 15.56
CA ASP A 288 -20.22 17.14 14.69
C ASP A 288 -20.29 18.44 13.88
N THR A 289 -19.99 18.39 12.58
CA THR A 289 -20.12 19.56 11.70
C THR A 289 -21.50 19.63 11.10
N ARG A 290 -22.49 19.99 11.91
CA ARG A 290 -23.67 20.70 11.39
C ARG A 290 -23.45 22.20 11.55
N SER A 291 -23.48 22.90 10.42
CA SER A 291 -23.34 24.35 10.21
C SER A 291 -21.95 24.95 10.45
N VAL A 292 -21.21 25.17 9.36
CA VAL A 292 -20.26 26.30 9.28
C VAL A 292 -20.77 27.22 8.18
N SER A 293 -21.46 28.28 8.58
CA SER A 293 -21.62 29.50 7.78
C SER A 293 -20.34 30.32 7.91
N VAL A 294 -19.76 30.69 6.77
CA VAL A 294 -18.62 31.60 6.66
C VAL A 294 -19.03 33.00 7.14
N THR A 295 -18.25 33.59 8.05
CA THR A 295 -18.16 35.04 8.19
C THR A 295 -16.71 35.47 8.44
N GLN A 296 -16.30 36.40 7.58
CA GLN A 296 -15.03 37.09 7.47
C GLN A 296 -14.94 38.22 8.51
N GLY A 297 -13.77 38.38 9.15
CA GLY A 297 -13.39 39.64 9.83
C GLY A 297 -12.82 39.49 11.24
N GLY A 298 -11.60 40.01 11.46
CA GLY A 298 -11.18 40.44 12.79
C GLY A 298 -9.75 40.11 13.25
N ARG A 299 -8.81 40.97 12.82
CA ARG A 299 -7.66 41.51 13.59
C ARG A 299 -6.54 40.59 14.13
N VAL A 300 -5.33 40.90 13.65
CA VAL A 300 -4.01 40.46 14.11
C VAL A 300 -3.74 40.92 15.55
N GLN A 301 -3.26 40.02 16.41
CA GLN A 301 -2.42 40.36 17.56
C GLN A 301 -1.24 39.38 17.63
N GLY A 302 -0.03 39.94 17.74
CA GLY A 302 1.24 39.23 17.65
C GLY A 302 1.59 38.44 18.91
N ALA A 303 2.41 37.41 18.71
CA ALA A 303 3.08 36.68 19.77
C ALA A 303 4.58 36.58 19.44
N THR A 304 5.37 37.06 20.40
CA THR A 304 6.82 37.17 20.45
C THR A 304 7.47 35.80 20.61
N LEU A 305 8.53 35.51 19.84
CA LEU A 305 9.35 34.28 19.96
C LEU A 305 10.37 34.40 21.11
N PRO A 306 10.55 33.36 21.95
CA PRO A 306 11.69 33.31 22.89
C PRO A 306 12.99 32.83 22.20
N PRO A 307 14.17 33.22 22.71
CA PRO A 307 15.46 32.99 22.05
C PRO A 307 16.00 31.56 22.24
N SER A 308 16.70 31.07 21.22
CA SER A 308 17.41 29.79 21.19
C SER A 308 18.71 29.79 22.00
N PRO A 309 19.10 28.68 22.68
CA PRO A 309 20.37 28.57 23.41
C PRO A 309 21.57 28.26 22.48
N PRO A 310 22.80 28.57 22.91
CA PRO A 310 24.00 28.53 22.06
C PRO A 310 24.53 27.11 21.85
N LEU A 311 25.14 26.93 20.68
CA LEU A 311 25.90 25.74 20.26
C LEU A 311 27.25 25.67 21.00
N SER A 312 27.60 24.46 21.46
CA SER A 312 28.96 24.03 21.79
C SER A 312 29.25 22.72 21.10
#